data_AF-A0A392QCD3-F1
#
_entry.id   AF-A0A392QCD3-F1
#
_cell.length_a   1.000
_cell.length_b   1.000
_cell.length_c   1.000
_cell.angle_alpha   90.00
_cell.angle_beta   90.00
_cell.angle_gamma   90.00
#
_symmetry.space_group_name_H-M   'P 1'
#
loop_
_entity.id
_entity.type
_entity.pdbx_description
1 polymer ?
#
loop_
_entity_poly.entity_id
_entity_poly.type
_entity_poly.pdbx_seq_one_letter_code
_entity_poly.pdbx_strand_id
1 'polypeptide(L)'
;MPISSDLSNPRNFITKISRYNKVVNIPNSMTVLDELLPISIEMAKRNLKGIWNFTNPGVISHNEILELYRDYIDPSFKWQNFDLVEQAKVIVAQRSNNEMDGSKLKKEFPELLSIKDSVIKFVFEPNKKT
;
A
#
# COMPACT_ATOMS: atom_id res chain seq x y z
N MET A 1 2.75 -5.44 -0.97
CA MET A 1 3.17 -4.88 0.35
C MET A 1 1.93 -4.63 1.18
N PRO A 2 1.85 -5.09 2.45
CA PRO A 2 0.63 -5.00 3.25
C PRO A 2 0.46 -3.61 3.88
N ILE A 3 -0.74 -3.07 3.77
CA ILE A 3 -1.19 -1.83 4.39
C ILE A 3 -2.39 -2.17 5.29
N SER A 4 -2.47 -1.57 6.47
CA SER A 4 -3.62 -1.71 7.37
C SER A 4 -4.04 -0.36 7.95
N SER A 5 -5.28 -0.28 8.43
CA SER A 5 -5.80 0.88 9.19
C SER A 5 -5.05 1.13 10.50
N ASP A 6 -4.49 0.09 11.13
CA ASP A 6 -3.62 0.23 12.30
C ASP A 6 -2.23 0.78 11.91
N LEU A 7 -2.06 2.10 12.07
CA LEU A 7 -0.81 2.82 11.81
C LEU A 7 0.24 2.66 12.94
N SER A 8 -0.11 2.01 14.06
CA SER A 8 0.85 1.72 15.13
C SER A 8 1.68 0.46 14.85
N ASN A 9 1.16 -0.44 14.01
CA ASN A 9 1.76 -1.73 13.70
C ASN A 9 3.08 -1.58 12.93
N PRO A 10 4.23 -2.07 13.46
CA PRO A 10 5.53 -1.93 12.81
C PRO A 10 5.66 -2.72 11.50
N ARG A 11 4.75 -3.66 11.22
CA ARG A 11 4.73 -4.42 9.95
C ARG A 11 4.01 -3.68 8.83
N ASN A 12 3.15 -2.71 9.16
CA ASN A 12 2.42 -1.90 8.20
C ASN A 12 3.40 -1.12 7.32
N PHE A 13 3.18 -1.16 6.01
CA PHE A 13 4.03 -0.47 5.05
C PHE A 13 4.08 1.04 5.31
N ILE A 14 2.95 1.68 5.62
CA ILE A 14 2.87 3.12 5.87
C ILE A 14 3.75 3.50 7.08
N THR A 15 3.62 2.76 8.18
CA THR A 15 4.41 2.96 9.42
C THR A 15 5.90 2.79 9.20
N LYS A 16 6.32 1.91 8.28
CA LYS A 16 7.74 1.74 7.95
C LYS A 16 8.27 2.96 7.21
N ILE A 17 7.60 3.36 6.12
CA ILE A 17 8.10 4.44 5.27
C ILE A 17 8.00 5.81 5.95
N SER A 18 7.05 6.01 6.88
CA SER A 18 6.96 7.25 7.66
C SER A 18 8.08 7.40 8.70
N ARG A 19 8.80 6.31 9.04
CA ARG A 19 9.90 6.30 10.01
C ARG A 19 11.28 6.28 9.35
N TYR A 20 11.36 6.06 8.05
CA TYR A 20 12.64 6.06 7.35
C TYR A 20 13.17 7.49 7.17
N ASN A 21 14.47 7.67 7.35
CA ASN A 21 15.12 8.97 7.13
C ASN A 21 15.04 9.41 5.65
N LYS A 22 15.15 8.45 4.73
CA LYS A 22 15.01 8.65 3.29
C LYS A 22 14.18 7.53 2.68
N VAL A 23 13.45 7.84 1.61
CA VAL A 23 12.60 6.89 0.89
C VAL A 23 12.90 6.87 -0.60
N VAL A 24 12.77 5.70 -1.22
CA VAL A 24 12.73 5.58 -2.69
C VAL A 24 11.35 5.99 -3.17
N ASN A 25 11.20 6.39 -4.43
CA ASN A 25 9.88 6.73 -4.99
C ASN A 25 9.57 5.90 -6.23
N ILE A 26 9.11 4.66 -6.01
CA ILE A 26 8.80 3.72 -7.09
C ILE A 26 7.34 3.23 -6.95
N PRO A 27 6.50 3.34 -8.00
CA PRO A 27 5.14 2.81 -8.01
C PRO A 27 5.11 1.29 -7.81
N ASN A 28 4.18 0.80 -7.00
CA ASN A 28 4.03 -0.61 -6.70
C ASN A 28 2.57 -1.01 -6.46
N SER A 29 2.23 -2.26 -6.78
CA SER A 29 0.99 -2.87 -6.32
C SER A 29 1.05 -3.20 -4.82
N MET A 30 -0.01 -2.85 -4.10
CA MET A 30 -0.10 -3.01 -2.65
C MET A 30 -1.43 -3.65 -2.24
N THR A 31 -1.48 -4.16 -1.01
CA THR A 31 -2.64 -4.89 -0.48
C THR A 31 -3.15 -4.16 0.75
N VAL A 32 -4.33 -3.56 0.67
CA VAL A 32 -5.02 -2.96 1.82
C VAL A 32 -5.79 -4.06 2.53
N LEU A 33 -5.29 -4.48 3.69
CA LEU A 33 -5.77 -5.67 4.41
C LEU A 33 -7.22 -5.53 4.87
N ASP A 34 -7.62 -4.32 5.30
CA ASP A 34 -8.97 -4.01 5.76
C ASP A 34 -10.05 -4.27 4.69
N GLU A 35 -9.70 -4.16 3.40
CA GLU A 35 -10.59 -4.49 2.29
C GLU A 35 -10.39 -5.93 1.79
N LEU A 36 -9.15 -6.38 1.65
CA LEU A 36 -8.81 -7.65 1.00
C LEU A 36 -9.02 -8.86 1.91
N LEU A 37 -8.88 -8.75 3.23
CA LEU A 37 -9.10 -9.88 4.13
C LEU A 37 -10.58 -10.35 4.12
N PRO A 38 -11.60 -9.47 4.20
CA PRO A 38 -12.99 -9.87 3.97
C PRO A 38 -13.21 -10.58 2.63
N ILE A 39 -12.60 -10.07 1.55
CA ILE A 39 -12.66 -10.69 0.22
C ILE A 39 -12.08 -12.12 0.27
N SER A 40 -10.96 -12.34 0.94
CA SER A 40 -10.36 -13.68 1.05
C SER A 40 -11.28 -14.71 1.70
N ILE A 41 -12.11 -14.29 2.66
CA ILE A 41 -13.12 -15.14 3.31
C ILE A 41 -14.22 -15.48 2.30
N GLU A 42 -14.69 -14.51 1.51
CA GLU A 42 -15.66 -14.74 0.44
C GLU A 42 -15.13 -15.65 -0.66
N MET A 43 -13.85 -15.53 -1.03
CA MET A 43 -13.19 -16.45 -1.96
C MET A 43 -13.22 -17.89 -1.44
N ALA A 44 -12.97 -18.10 -0.14
CA ALA A 44 -13.03 -19.42 0.48
C ALA A 44 -14.46 -19.99 0.49
N LYS A 45 -15.47 -19.18 0.84
CA LYS A 45 -16.89 -19.57 0.78
C LYS A 45 -17.34 -19.96 -0.63
N ARG A 46 -16.87 -19.22 -1.65
CA ARG A 46 -17.13 -19.50 -3.07
C ARG A 46 -16.26 -20.62 -3.63
N ASN A 47 -15.40 -21.24 -2.81
CA ASN A 47 -14.48 -22.31 -3.22
C ASN A 47 -13.60 -21.93 -4.43
N LEU A 48 -13.17 -20.66 -4.49
CA LEU A 48 -12.29 -20.18 -5.55
C LEU A 48 -10.89 -20.74 -5.36
N LYS A 49 -10.31 -21.24 -6.46
CA LYS A 49 -9.02 -21.97 -6.45
C LYS A 49 -8.03 -21.38 -7.44
N GLY A 50 -6.81 -21.89 -7.39
CA GLY A 50 -5.70 -21.47 -8.25
C GLY A 50 -5.03 -20.19 -7.74
N ILE A 51 -4.21 -19.59 -8.61
CA ILE A 51 -3.39 -18.42 -8.26
C ILE A 51 -4.18 -17.13 -8.49
N TRP A 52 -4.05 -16.19 -7.56
CA TRP A 52 -4.66 -14.86 -7.63
C TRP A 52 -3.61 -13.81 -7.23
N ASN A 53 -3.42 -12.80 -8.09
CA ASN A 53 -2.70 -11.59 -7.69
C ASN A 53 -3.57 -10.84 -6.67
N PHE A 54 -3.10 -10.77 -5.43
CA PHE A 54 -3.92 -10.33 -4.29
C PHE A 54 -3.52 -8.93 -3.81
N THR A 55 -3.62 -7.98 -4.73
CA THR A 55 -3.36 -6.56 -4.53
C THR A 55 -4.55 -5.75 -5.04
N ASN A 56 -4.74 -4.57 -4.49
CA ASN A 56 -5.68 -3.60 -5.05
C ASN A 56 -5.26 -3.24 -6.48
N PRO A 57 -6.20 -3.03 -7.43
CA PRO A 57 -5.88 -2.61 -8.79
C PRO A 57 -5.11 -1.29 -8.83
N GLY A 58 -4.15 -1.23 -9.77
CA GLY A 58 -3.27 -0.08 -9.97
C GLY A 58 -2.03 -0.10 -9.09
N VAL A 59 -1.35 1.04 -9.07
CA VAL A 59 -0.10 1.26 -8.34
C VAL A 59 -0.15 2.56 -7.55
N ILE A 60 0.60 2.59 -6.47
CA ILE A 60 0.85 3.79 -5.68
C ILE A 60 2.33 3.87 -5.33
N SER A 61 2.90 5.07 -5.42
CA SER A 61 4.30 5.33 -5.08
C SER A 61 4.46 5.67 -3.60
N HIS A 62 5.71 5.73 -3.14
CA HIS A 62 6.00 6.04 -1.75
C HIS A 62 5.65 7.50 -1.45
N ASN A 63 5.96 8.43 -2.36
CA ASN A 63 5.67 9.84 -2.15
C ASN A 63 4.16 10.09 -2.12
N GLU A 64 3.36 9.45 -2.97
CA GLU A 64 1.90 9.59 -2.92
C GLU A 64 1.32 9.12 -1.57
N ILE A 65 1.85 8.05 -0.98
CA ILE A 65 1.44 7.63 0.37
C ILE A 65 1.88 8.63 1.44
N LEU A 66 3.09 9.18 1.34
CA LEU A 66 3.61 10.15 2.33
C LEU A 66 2.92 11.52 2.22
N GLU A 67 2.46 11.90 1.03
CA GLU A 67 1.57 13.05 0.82
C GLU A 67 0.25 12.84 1.54
N LEU A 68 -0.41 11.69 1.37
CA LEU A 68 -1.62 11.35 2.12
C LEU A 68 -1.36 11.30 3.63
N TYR A 69 -0.22 10.77 4.05
CA TYR A 69 0.17 10.76 5.47
C TYR A 69 0.31 12.17 6.03
N ARG A 70 0.96 13.08 5.30
CA ARG A 70 1.05 14.49 5.67
C ARG A 70 -0.34 15.11 5.77
N ASP A 71 -1.17 14.93 4.75
CA ASP A 71 -2.44 15.65 4.62
C ASP A 71 -3.53 15.15 5.60
N TYR A 72 -3.48 13.87 5.99
CA TYR A 72 -4.50 13.27 6.87
C TYR A 72 -4.02 13.03 8.30
N ILE A 73 -2.73 12.78 8.53
CA ILE A 73 -2.22 12.31 9.82
C ILE A 73 -1.34 13.34 10.53
N ASP A 74 -0.41 13.98 9.80
CA ASP A 74 0.53 14.95 10.36
C ASP A 74 0.93 16.01 9.32
N PRO A 75 0.25 17.18 9.30
CA PRO A 75 0.54 18.26 8.35
C PRO A 75 1.97 18.81 8.41
N SER A 76 2.68 18.58 9.52
CA SER A 76 4.07 18.99 9.70
C SER A 76 5.08 17.96 9.18
N PHE A 77 4.61 16.78 8.78
CA PHE A 77 5.43 15.67 8.32
C PHE A 77 6.25 16.06 7.08
N LYS A 78 7.53 15.71 7.12
CA LYS A 78 8.49 15.91 6.02
C LYS A 78 9.25 14.62 5.80
N TRP A 79 9.57 14.36 4.54
CA TRP A 79 10.44 13.25 4.14
C TRP A 79 11.48 13.75 3.15
N GLN A 80 12.49 12.91 2.93
CA GLN A 80 13.50 13.12 1.91
C GLN A 80 13.56 11.90 0.99
N ASN A 81 13.82 12.12 -0.30
CA ASN A 81 14.09 11.04 -1.22
C ASN A 81 15.58 10.72 -1.27
N PHE A 82 15.92 9.46 -1.59
CA PHE A 82 17.28 9.11 -1.96
C PHE A 82 17.66 9.76 -3.29
N ASP A 83 18.91 10.17 -3.43
CA ASP A 83 19.50 10.31 -4.75
C ASP A 83 19.87 8.92 -5.32
N LEU A 84 20.09 8.85 -6.64
CA LEU A 84 20.38 7.58 -7.32
C LEU A 84 21.65 6.88 -6.81
N VAL A 85 22.65 7.66 -6.37
CA VAL A 85 23.95 7.15 -5.92
C VAL A 85 23.85 6.57 -4.51
N GLU A 86 23.13 7.26 -3.62
CA GLU A 86 22.81 6.82 -2.27
C GLU A 86 21.95 5.56 -2.29
N GLN A 87 20.93 5.54 -3.14
CA GLN A 87 20.03 4.39 -3.26
C GLN A 87 20.81 3.11 -3.60
N ALA A 88 21.76 3.18 -4.53
CA ALA A 88 22.59 2.04 -4.92
C ALA A 88 23.48 1.51 -3.78
N LYS A 89 23.89 2.37 -2.83
CA LYS A 89 24.76 2.01 -1.70
C LYS A 89 24.02 1.35 -0.55
N VAL A 90 22.75 1.72 -0.34
CA VAL A 90 21.95 1.27 0.82
C VAL A 90 21.16 -0.01 0.52
N ILE A 91 20.87 -0.29 -0.75
CA ILE A 91 20.14 -1.49 -1.16
C ILE A 91 21.09 -2.70 -1.11
N VAL A 92 21.10 -3.39 0.04
CA VAL A 92 21.85 -4.66 0.24
C VAL A 92 21.40 -5.75 -0.73
N ALA A 93 20.13 -5.73 -1.13
CA ALA A 93 19.57 -6.60 -2.16
C ALA A 93 18.42 -5.87 -2.88
N GLN A 94 18.35 -6.00 -4.21
CA GLN A 94 17.30 -5.37 -5.01
C GLN A 94 15.91 -5.71 -4.45
N ARG A 95 15.10 -4.69 -4.21
CA ARG A 95 13.71 -4.87 -3.80
C ARG A 95 12.85 -5.11 -5.05
N SER A 96 11.89 -6.02 -4.94
CA SER A 96 10.91 -6.20 -6.01
C SER A 96 10.09 -4.93 -6.16
N ASN A 97 10.08 -4.38 -7.37
CA ASN A 97 9.19 -3.29 -7.76
C ASN A 97 8.36 -3.79 -8.93
N ASN A 98 7.05 -3.93 -8.75
CA ASN A 98 6.19 -4.50 -9.78
C ASN A 98 4.75 -3.96 -9.71
N GLU A 99 4.09 -4.05 -10.85
CA GLU A 99 2.65 -3.94 -10.99
C GLU A 99 2.10 -5.35 -11.23
N MET A 100 1.16 -5.78 -10.40
CA MET A 100 0.48 -7.06 -10.57
C MET A 100 -0.86 -6.85 -11.28
N ASP A 101 -1.13 -7.64 -12.31
CA ASP A 101 -2.42 -7.60 -12.99
C ASP A 101 -3.54 -8.08 -12.05
N GLY A 102 -4.38 -7.14 -11.61
CA GLY A 102 -5.54 -7.37 -10.74
C GLY A 102 -6.84 -7.72 -11.49
N SER A 103 -6.81 -7.84 -12.82
CA SER A 103 -7.99 -8.05 -13.67
C SER A 103 -8.84 -9.25 -13.23
N LYS A 104 -8.19 -10.38 -12.92
CA LYS A 104 -8.86 -11.61 -12.46
C LYS A 104 -9.63 -11.37 -11.16
N LEU A 105 -9.00 -10.73 -10.17
CA LEU A 105 -9.61 -10.45 -8.87
C LEU A 105 -10.75 -9.44 -8.99
N LYS A 106 -10.53 -8.35 -9.74
CA LYS A 106 -11.52 -7.29 -9.98
C LYS A 106 -12.75 -7.78 -10.75
N LYS A 107 -12.59 -8.77 -11.64
CA LYS A 107 -13.72 -9.40 -12.34
C LYS A 107 -14.64 -10.16 -11.37
N GLU A 108 -14.07 -10.84 -10.38
CA GLU A 108 -14.81 -11.61 -9.38
C GLU A 108 -15.41 -10.73 -8.27
N PHE A 109 -14.73 -9.63 -7.94
CA PHE A 109 -15.14 -8.63 -6.95
C PHE A 109 -15.16 -7.24 -7.59
N PRO A 110 -16.20 -6.89 -8.36
CA PRO A 110 -16.31 -5.60 -9.06
C PRO A 110 -16.27 -4.39 -8.12
N GLU A 111 -16.63 -4.56 -6.86
CA GLU A 111 -16.58 -3.55 -5.79
C GLU A 111 -15.17 -3.24 -5.29
N LEU A 112 -14.17 -4.09 -5.57
CA LEU A 112 -12.79 -3.94 -5.11
C LEU A 112 -12.20 -2.59 -5.55
N LEU A 113 -11.85 -1.72 -4.61
CA LEU A 113 -11.37 -0.39 -4.90
C LEU A 113 -9.94 -0.38 -5.46
N SER A 114 -9.62 0.65 -6.24
CA SER A 114 -8.25 0.94 -6.65
C SER A 114 -7.37 1.16 -5.43
N ILE A 115 -6.05 0.99 -5.55
CA ILE A 115 -5.15 1.15 -4.41
C ILE A 115 -5.24 2.56 -3.78
N LYS A 116 -5.43 3.60 -4.58
CA LYS A 116 -5.56 4.98 -4.09
C LYS A 116 -6.86 5.19 -3.33
N ASP A 117 -7.98 4.74 -3.88
CA ASP A 117 -9.29 4.90 -3.22
C ASP A 117 -9.38 4.03 -1.96
N SER A 118 -8.84 2.81 -2.03
CA SER A 118 -8.83 1.88 -0.91
C SER A 118 -8.02 2.41 0.28
N VAL A 119 -6.81 2.91 0.03
CA VAL A 119 -5.98 3.44 1.12
C VAL A 119 -6.58 4.70 1.74
N ILE A 120 -7.23 5.56 0.94
CA ILE A 120 -7.93 6.74 1.47
C ILE A 120 -9.09 6.29 2.37
N LYS A 121 -10.01 5.48 1.83
CA LYS A 121 -11.23 5.07 2.53
C LYS A 121 -10.98 4.26 3.79
N PHE A 122 -10.11 3.25 3.70
CA PHE A 122 -9.93 2.30 4.80
C PHE A 122 -8.81 2.68 5.76
N VAL A 123 -7.89 3.56 5.38
CA VAL A 123 -6.71 3.88 6.19
C VAL A 123 -6.64 5.35 6.57
N PHE A 124 -6.66 6.28 5.61
CA PHE A 124 -6.43 7.70 5.93
C PHE A 124 -7.66 8.42 6.48
N GLU A 125 -8.85 8.22 5.91
CA GLU A 125 -10.08 8.83 6.42
C GLU A 125 -10.38 8.45 7.86
N PRO A 126 -10.30 7.16 8.28
CA PRO A 126 -10.60 6.78 9.66
C PRO A 126 -9.54 7.24 10.66
N ASN A 127 -8.30 7.47 10.20
CA ASN A 127 -7.20 7.93 11.04
C ASN A 127 -6.99 9.46 10.98
N LYS A 128 -7.88 10.20 10.29
CA LYS A 128 -7.72 11.63 10.10
C LYS A 128 -7.68 12.35 11.44
N LYS A 129 -6.59 13.07 11.71
CA LYS A 129 -6.48 13.93 12.89
C LYS A 129 -7.14 15.28 12.58
N THR A 130 -7.96 15.74 13.53
CA THR A 130 -8.58 17.07 13.51
C THR A 130 -7.67 18.09 14.15
#